data_AF-A0A536UVR9-F1
#
_entry.id   AF-A0A536UVR9-F1
#
_cell.length_a   1.000
_cell.length_b   1.000
_cell.length_c   1.000
_cell.angle_alpha   90.00
_cell.angle_beta   90.00
_cell.angle_gamma   90.00
#
_symmetry.space_group_name_H-M   'P 1'
#
loop_
_entity.id
_entity.type
_entity.pdbx_description
1 polymer ?
#
loop_
_entity_poly.entity_id
_entity_poly.type
_entity_poly.pdbx_seq_one_letter_code
_entity_poly.pdbx_strand_id
1 'polypeptide(L)'
;MFETTIPFGEPELMRASAYRLYLKELEAEAAQSGVSSRISSLSPSLRADLYRFEAGGGASEVLEVLAACVRHAKRVTIQLQFGERVVPLTVFPEERLVHCPVPIDQLLGPALTELQVMHVEPALLRPPGDEDTTLVGEPRLHSPLTPLMWELAMRGARKELLPEIAGPAVYRVTPGLELGGLHLSGALLAAVYRLRHEGSNLRDMAEWPGFDRERAARLLNALYLQAGLMVSRSHPDAVSESWFGGLGR
;
A
#
# COMPACT_ATOMS: atom_id res chain seq x y z
N MET A 1 30.83 -23.68 17.65
CA MET A 1 29.38 -23.85 17.45
C MET A 1 28.75 -22.67 18.17
N PHE A 2 28.35 -21.62 17.45
CA PHE A 2 27.77 -20.44 18.06
C PHE A 2 26.32 -20.74 18.39
N GLU A 3 25.96 -20.71 19.67
CA GLU A 3 24.57 -20.78 20.11
C GLU A 3 23.83 -19.56 19.55
N THR A 4 22.78 -19.81 18.77
CA THR A 4 21.86 -18.82 18.23
C THR A 4 21.19 -18.10 19.40
N THR A 5 21.49 -16.81 19.59
CA THR A 5 20.84 -15.95 20.60
C THR A 5 19.46 -15.47 20.15
N ILE A 6 18.86 -16.09 19.14
CA ILE A 6 17.52 -15.77 18.66
C ILE A 6 16.55 -16.46 19.63
N PRO A 7 15.64 -15.72 20.29
CA PRO A 7 14.58 -16.33 21.09
C PRO A 7 13.80 -17.33 20.23
N PHE A 8 13.60 -18.53 20.77
CA PHE A 8 12.88 -19.60 20.08
C PHE A 8 11.50 -19.10 19.60
N GLY A 9 11.30 -19.00 18.28
CA GLY A 9 10.04 -18.56 17.67
C GLY A 9 10.04 -17.21 16.96
N GLU A 10 11.13 -16.42 17.00
CA GLU A 10 11.27 -15.25 16.10
C GLU A 10 11.81 -15.66 14.72
N PRO A 11 11.27 -15.13 13.61
CA PRO A 11 11.82 -15.38 12.28
C PRO A 11 13.25 -14.82 12.21
N GLU A 12 14.16 -15.56 11.58
CA GLU A 12 15.51 -15.09 11.29
C GLU A 12 15.45 -14.05 10.15
N LEU A 13 15.15 -12.80 10.52
CA LEU A 13 15.06 -11.69 9.58
C LEU A 13 16.44 -11.10 9.29
N MET A 14 16.72 -10.83 8.02
CA MET A 14 17.97 -10.21 7.60
C MET A 14 18.07 -8.77 8.12
N ARG A 15 19.29 -8.34 8.47
CA ARG A 15 19.55 -6.93 8.79
C ARG A 15 19.38 -6.06 7.56
N ALA A 16 18.75 -4.90 7.72
CA ALA A 16 18.52 -3.94 6.64
C ALA A 16 19.83 -3.49 5.97
N SER A 17 20.90 -3.31 6.75
CA SER A 17 22.23 -2.98 6.23
C SER A 17 22.82 -4.07 5.34
N ALA A 18 22.68 -5.34 5.74
CA ALA A 18 23.14 -6.49 4.96
C ALA A 18 22.30 -6.64 3.67
N TYR A 19 20.98 -6.44 3.77
CA TYR A 19 20.10 -6.50 2.60
C TYR A 19 20.38 -5.38 1.59
N ARG A 20 20.70 -4.16 2.05
CA ARG A 20 21.14 -3.07 1.14
C ARG A 20 22.42 -3.42 0.39
N LEU A 21 23.37 -4.08 1.04
CA LEU A 21 24.61 -4.53 0.39
C LEU A 21 24.28 -5.59 -0.67
N TYR A 22 23.48 -6.59 -0.32
CA TYR A 22 22.99 -7.61 -1.25
C TYR A 22 22.31 -6.99 -2.49
N LEU A 23 21.43 -6.00 -2.28
CA LEU A 23 20.80 -5.28 -3.38
C LEU A 23 21.83 -4.59 -4.28
N LYS A 24 22.80 -3.87 -3.70
CA LYS A 24 23.86 -3.20 -4.48
C LYS A 24 24.68 -4.18 -5.33
N GLU A 25 24.99 -5.36 -4.80
CA GLU A 25 25.68 -6.42 -5.52
C GLU A 25 24.85 -6.92 -6.72
N LEU A 26 23.57 -7.23 -6.50
CA LEU A 26 22.61 -7.57 -7.56
C LEU A 26 22.52 -6.49 -8.66
N GLU A 27 22.56 -5.22 -8.28
CA GLU A 27 22.53 -4.08 -9.21
C GLU A 27 23.80 -4.01 -10.07
N ALA A 28 24.97 -4.24 -9.45
CA ALA A 28 26.24 -4.29 -10.14
C ALA A 28 26.30 -5.47 -11.14
N GLU A 29 25.78 -6.63 -10.76
CA GLU A 29 25.66 -7.81 -11.64
C GLU A 29 24.69 -7.57 -12.80
N ALA A 30 23.54 -6.94 -12.53
CA ALA A 30 22.58 -6.54 -13.55
C ALA A 30 23.17 -5.54 -14.56
N ALA A 31 23.96 -4.57 -14.09
CA ALA A 31 24.62 -3.59 -14.96
C ALA A 31 25.69 -4.23 -15.85
N GLN A 32 26.36 -5.28 -15.36
CA GLN A 32 27.35 -6.05 -16.13
C GLN A 32 26.70 -7.01 -17.14
N SER A 33 25.55 -7.60 -16.80
CA SER A 33 24.83 -8.56 -17.65
C SER A 33 23.81 -7.91 -18.61
N GLY A 34 23.47 -6.64 -18.39
CA GLY A 34 22.44 -5.92 -19.16
C GLY A 34 21.00 -6.32 -18.83
N VAL A 35 20.78 -7.19 -17.84
CA VAL A 35 19.46 -7.69 -17.42
C VAL A 35 19.21 -7.31 -15.96
N SER A 36 18.28 -6.38 -15.71
CA SER A 36 17.86 -6.01 -14.35
C SER A 36 16.99 -7.08 -13.71
N SER A 37 17.58 -7.91 -12.86
CA SER A 37 16.91 -9.00 -12.13
C SER A 37 15.90 -8.54 -11.07
N ARG A 38 16.03 -7.30 -10.58
CA ARG A 38 15.12 -6.73 -9.56
C ARG A 38 13.68 -6.57 -10.05
N ILE A 39 13.49 -6.45 -11.36
CA ILE A 39 12.24 -5.95 -11.95
C ILE A 39 11.82 -6.75 -13.20
N SER A 40 12.71 -7.58 -13.77
CA SER A 40 12.41 -8.41 -14.94
C SER A 40 11.42 -9.55 -14.68
N SER A 41 11.24 -9.93 -13.42
CA SER A 41 10.31 -10.99 -13.00
C SER A 41 8.89 -10.47 -12.72
N LEU A 42 8.71 -9.15 -12.58
CA LEU A 42 7.41 -8.51 -12.44
C LEU A 42 6.74 -8.34 -13.81
N SER A 43 5.40 -8.34 -13.84
CA SER A 43 4.69 -8.07 -15.09
C SER A 43 5.01 -6.65 -15.61
N PRO A 44 5.08 -6.44 -16.95
CA PRO A 44 5.38 -5.12 -17.51
C PRO A 44 4.46 -4.00 -17.01
N SER A 45 3.19 -4.30 -16.74
CA SER A 45 2.19 -3.35 -16.24
C SER A 45 2.46 -2.91 -14.80
N LEU A 46 2.75 -3.85 -13.90
CA LEU A 46 3.09 -3.56 -12.51
C LEU A 46 4.41 -2.80 -12.43
N ARG A 47 5.40 -3.24 -13.21
CA ARG A 47 6.70 -2.58 -13.34
C ARG A 47 6.55 -1.12 -13.78
N ALA A 48 5.74 -0.86 -14.80
CA ALA A 48 5.50 0.50 -15.28
C ALA A 48 4.88 1.39 -14.21
N ASP A 49 3.97 0.86 -13.39
CA ASP A 49 3.39 1.62 -12.27
C ASP A 49 4.42 1.91 -11.17
N LEU A 50 5.23 0.91 -10.77
CA LEU A 50 6.26 1.11 -9.75
C LEU A 50 7.31 2.15 -10.17
N TYR A 51 7.74 2.13 -11.45
CA TYR A 51 8.67 3.14 -11.95
C TYR A 51 8.10 4.55 -11.94
N ARG A 52 6.78 4.73 -12.12
CA ARG A 52 6.17 6.05 -12.03
C ARG A 52 6.28 6.65 -10.63
N PHE A 53 6.25 5.80 -9.60
CA PHE A 53 6.40 6.24 -8.21
C PHE A 53 7.84 6.66 -7.92
N GLU A 54 8.83 5.90 -8.37
CA GLU A 54 10.26 6.21 -8.20
C GLU A 54 10.69 7.47 -8.98
N ALA A 55 10.10 7.72 -10.15
CA ALA A 55 10.40 8.90 -10.97
C ALA A 55 10.06 10.24 -10.25
N GLY A 56 9.24 10.20 -9.20
CA GLY A 56 8.95 11.34 -8.33
C GLY A 56 10.08 11.73 -7.36
N GLY A 57 11.21 11.00 -7.35
CA GLY A 57 12.40 11.32 -6.56
C GLY A 57 12.42 10.74 -5.14
N GLY A 58 11.44 9.89 -4.79
CA GLY A 58 11.37 9.17 -3.52
C GLY A 58 11.44 7.66 -3.69
N ALA A 59 11.72 6.93 -2.59
CA ALA A 59 11.50 5.49 -2.55
C ALA A 59 10.00 5.19 -2.63
N SER A 60 9.60 4.14 -3.34
CA SER A 60 8.19 3.74 -3.45
C SER A 60 7.58 3.57 -2.06
N GLU A 61 6.43 4.23 -1.80
CA GLU A 61 5.75 4.08 -0.53
C GLU A 61 5.00 2.74 -0.48
N VAL A 62 4.90 2.12 0.70
CA VAL A 62 4.22 0.82 0.86
C VAL A 62 2.80 0.85 0.29
N LEU A 63 2.08 1.96 0.50
CA LEU A 63 0.70 2.12 0.04
C LEU A 63 0.58 2.16 -1.49
N GLU A 64 1.56 2.76 -2.18
CA GLU A 64 1.57 2.81 -3.64
C GLU A 64 1.82 1.42 -4.24
N VAL A 65 2.77 0.67 -3.67
CA VAL A 65 3.05 -0.71 -4.08
C VAL A 65 1.82 -1.59 -3.88
N LEU A 66 1.14 -1.45 -2.74
CA LEU A 66 -0.12 -2.17 -2.48
C LEU A 66 -1.22 -1.76 -3.46
N ALA A 67 -1.38 -0.46 -3.74
CA ALA A 67 -2.36 0.03 -4.70
C ALA A 67 -2.11 -0.54 -6.11
N ALA A 68 -0.86 -0.64 -6.54
CA ALA A 68 -0.50 -1.25 -7.81
C ALA A 68 -0.75 -2.77 -7.80
N CYS A 69 -0.35 -3.47 -6.73
CA CYS A 69 -0.58 -4.90 -6.54
C CYS A 69 -2.06 -5.27 -6.67
N VAL A 70 -2.95 -4.57 -5.95
CA VAL A 70 -4.40 -4.81 -5.96
C VAL A 70 -4.99 -4.55 -7.34
N ARG A 71 -4.62 -3.43 -7.98
CA ARG A 71 -5.14 -3.04 -9.30
C ARG A 71 -4.75 -4.02 -10.40
N HIS A 72 -3.54 -4.56 -10.35
CA HIS A 72 -3.04 -5.52 -11.34
C HIS A 72 -3.33 -6.97 -10.98
N ALA A 73 -3.95 -7.22 -9.82
CA ALA A 73 -4.18 -8.55 -9.26
C ALA A 73 -2.91 -9.42 -9.29
N LYS A 74 -1.77 -8.84 -8.88
CA LYS A 74 -0.47 -9.55 -8.88
C LYS A 74 -0.02 -9.88 -7.48
N ARG A 75 0.23 -11.16 -7.24
CA ARG A 75 0.85 -11.62 -5.98
C ARG A 75 2.32 -11.18 -5.95
N VAL A 76 2.70 -10.45 -4.90
CA VAL A 76 4.05 -9.90 -4.74
C VAL A 76 4.55 -10.10 -3.32
N THR A 77 5.87 -10.17 -3.15
CA THR A 77 6.54 -9.98 -1.86
C THR A 77 7.17 -8.60 -1.84
N ILE A 78 6.81 -7.81 -0.83
CA ILE A 78 7.34 -6.48 -0.57
C ILE A 78 8.34 -6.60 0.56
N GLN A 79 9.60 -6.29 0.28
CA GLN A 79 10.68 -6.35 1.25
C GLN A 79 10.72 -5.02 1.99
N LEU A 80 10.19 -5.00 3.22
CA LEU A 80 10.02 -3.79 4.01
C LEU A 80 11.17 -3.62 4.99
N GLN A 81 11.79 -2.44 5.05
CA GLN A 81 12.62 -2.08 6.18
C GLN A 81 11.72 -1.73 7.37
N PHE A 82 11.88 -2.49 8.45
CA PHE A 82 11.20 -2.28 9.73
C PHE A 82 12.27 -2.21 10.84
N GLY A 83 12.63 -0.98 11.22
CA GLY A 83 13.81 -0.73 12.06
C GLY A 83 15.10 -1.23 11.38
N GLU A 84 15.84 -2.07 12.10
CA GLU A 84 17.10 -2.67 11.62
C GLU A 84 16.92 -3.98 10.84
N ARG A 85 15.69 -4.47 10.69
CA ARG A 85 15.36 -5.75 10.06
C ARG A 85 14.60 -5.54 8.75
N VAL A 86 14.69 -6.53 7.86
CA VAL A 86 13.86 -6.62 6.66
C VAL A 86 12.73 -7.61 6.90
N VAL A 87 11.49 -7.17 6.68
CA VAL A 87 10.27 -7.97 6.83
C VAL A 87 9.68 -8.20 5.43
N PRO A 88 9.65 -9.45 4.93
CA PRO A 88 8.92 -9.76 3.71
C PRO A 88 7.41 -9.77 3.98
N LEU A 89 6.68 -8.87 3.34
CA LEU A 89 5.23 -8.84 3.33
C LEU A 89 4.73 -9.40 2.00
N THR A 90 4.22 -10.62 1.98
CA THR A 90 3.64 -11.21 0.77
C THR A 90 2.17 -10.86 0.68
N VAL A 91 1.72 -10.40 -0.48
CA VAL A 91 0.38 -9.89 -0.74
C VAL A 91 -0.33 -10.80 -1.73
N PHE A 92 -1.53 -11.23 -1.36
CA PHE A 92 -2.43 -12.07 -2.14
C PHE A 92 -3.71 -11.27 -2.45
N PRO A 93 -3.70 -10.46 -3.53
CA PRO A 93 -4.75 -9.46 -3.75
C PRO A 93 -6.13 -10.07 -4.05
N GLU A 94 -6.18 -11.21 -4.76
CA GLU A 94 -7.44 -11.89 -5.10
C GLU A 94 -8.06 -12.55 -3.86
N GLU A 95 -7.23 -13.18 -3.04
CA GLU A 95 -7.63 -13.85 -1.80
C GLU A 95 -7.87 -12.85 -0.65
N ARG A 96 -7.53 -11.58 -0.84
CA ARG A 96 -7.58 -10.51 0.17
C ARG A 96 -6.80 -10.87 1.43
N LEU A 97 -5.64 -11.50 1.25
CA LEU A 97 -4.76 -11.92 2.34
C LEU A 97 -3.37 -11.30 2.20
N VAL A 98 -2.69 -11.23 3.33
CA VAL A 98 -1.24 -11.05 3.39
C VAL A 98 -0.62 -12.13 4.25
N HIS A 99 0.63 -12.46 3.97
CA HIS A 99 1.49 -13.23 4.86
C HIS A 99 2.61 -12.34 5.37
N CYS A 100 2.81 -12.31 6.69
CA CYS A 100 3.86 -11.55 7.33
C CYS A 100 4.55 -12.41 8.41
N PRO A 101 5.88 -12.53 8.40
CA PRO A 101 6.58 -13.37 9.39
C PRO A 101 6.56 -12.77 10.80
N VAL A 102 6.25 -11.47 10.93
CA VAL A 102 6.02 -10.84 12.23
C VAL A 102 4.52 -10.63 12.44
N PRO A 103 4.03 -10.65 13.70
CA PRO A 103 2.63 -10.34 13.99
C PRO A 103 2.20 -9.02 13.33
N ILE A 104 1.05 -9.03 12.65
CA ILE A 104 0.62 -7.86 11.86
C ILE A 104 0.43 -6.61 12.72
N ASP A 105 -0.02 -6.77 13.97
CA ASP A 105 -0.19 -5.67 14.93
C ASP A 105 1.14 -5.02 15.31
N GLN A 106 2.25 -5.79 15.28
CA GLN A 106 3.58 -5.27 15.51
C GLN A 106 4.06 -4.44 14.31
N LEU A 107 3.81 -4.92 13.08
CA LEU A 107 4.09 -4.16 11.85
C LEU A 107 3.28 -2.86 11.79
N LEU A 108 2.00 -2.94 12.21
CA LEU A 108 1.07 -1.82 12.34
C LEU A 108 1.29 -1.01 13.63
N GLY A 109 2.44 -1.14 14.29
CA GLY A 109 2.77 -0.39 15.49
C GLY A 109 3.06 1.10 15.24
N PRO A 110 3.68 1.79 16.21
CA PRO A 110 4.00 3.22 16.13
C PRO A 110 4.90 3.61 14.96
N ALA A 111 5.75 2.70 14.48
CA ALA A 111 6.71 2.94 13.41
C ALA A 111 6.12 2.78 12.00
N LEU A 112 4.79 2.78 11.85
CA LEU A 112 4.13 2.55 10.55
C LEU A 112 4.51 3.58 9.48
N THR A 113 4.76 4.83 9.88
CA THR A 113 5.23 5.91 8.99
C THR A 113 6.70 5.74 8.58
N GLU A 114 7.46 4.88 9.26
CA GLU A 114 8.88 4.64 9.00
C GLU A 114 9.11 3.42 8.09
N LEU A 115 8.06 2.68 7.73
CA LEU A 115 8.17 1.57 6.79
C LEU A 115 8.65 2.06 5.43
N GLN A 116 9.75 1.47 4.97
CA GLN A 116 10.31 1.76 3.65
C GLN A 116 10.31 0.51 2.79
N VAL A 117 9.91 0.65 1.53
CA VAL A 117 10.04 -0.43 0.55
C VAL A 117 11.49 -0.49 0.11
N MET A 118 12.13 -1.63 0.35
CA MET A 118 13.50 -1.90 -0.08
C MET A 118 13.55 -2.54 -1.46
N HIS A 119 12.63 -3.48 -1.70
CA HIS A 119 12.55 -4.24 -2.95
C HIS A 119 11.16 -4.88 -3.10
N VAL A 120 10.75 -5.17 -4.34
CA VAL A 120 9.50 -5.83 -4.68
C VAL A 120 9.79 -6.94 -5.68
N GLU A 121 9.27 -8.13 -5.41
CA GLU A 121 9.47 -9.32 -6.24
C GLU A 121 8.16 -10.12 -6.38
N PRO A 122 8.03 -11.01 -7.39
CA PRO A 122 6.90 -11.94 -7.45
C PRO A 122 6.82 -12.81 -6.20
N ALA A 123 5.60 -13.07 -5.74
CA ALA A 123 5.40 -13.96 -4.61
C ALA A 123 5.83 -15.40 -4.97
N LEU A 124 6.75 -15.96 -4.18
CA LEU A 124 7.03 -17.40 -4.20
C LEU A 124 6.02 -18.18 -3.37
N LEU A 125 5.57 -17.60 -2.25
CA LEU A 125 4.53 -18.21 -1.42
C LEU A 125 3.21 -18.29 -2.17
N ARG A 126 2.45 -19.33 -1.84
CA ARG A 126 1.07 -19.56 -2.31
C ARG A 126 0.07 -19.19 -1.21
N PRO A 127 -1.12 -18.71 -1.58
CA PRO A 127 -2.15 -18.42 -0.59
C PRO A 127 -2.70 -19.71 0.04
N PRO A 128 -3.33 -19.63 1.22
CA PRO A 128 -4.05 -20.75 1.79
C PRO A 128 -5.11 -21.30 0.82
N GLY A 129 -5.14 -22.62 0.64
CA GLY A 129 -6.07 -23.30 -0.29
C GLY A 129 -5.52 -23.54 -1.69
N ASP A 130 -4.29 -23.12 -1.99
CA ASP A 130 -3.58 -23.48 -3.22
C ASP A 130 -3.22 -24.98 -3.26
N GLU A 131 -3.12 -25.55 -4.47
CA GLU A 131 -2.81 -26.97 -4.67
C GLU A 131 -1.40 -27.32 -4.18
N ASP A 132 -0.44 -26.39 -4.34
CA ASP A 132 0.91 -26.55 -3.84
C ASP A 132 1.03 -26.09 -2.38
N THR A 133 0.57 -26.97 -1.49
CA THR A 133 0.62 -26.74 -0.03
C THR A 133 2.02 -26.56 0.55
N THR A 134 3.09 -26.96 -0.17
CA THR A 134 4.48 -26.81 0.31
C THR A 134 4.97 -25.38 0.27
N LEU A 135 4.35 -24.55 -0.58
CA LEU A 135 4.64 -23.13 -0.71
C LEU A 135 3.66 -22.24 0.06
N VAL A 136 2.72 -22.83 0.81
CA VAL A 136 1.79 -22.09 1.66
C VAL A 136 2.49 -21.77 2.99
N GLY A 137 2.55 -20.48 3.32
CA GLY A 137 3.13 -20.01 4.58
C GLY A 137 2.35 -20.48 5.81
N GLU A 138 2.88 -20.22 7.01
CA GLU A 138 2.22 -20.68 8.24
C GLU A 138 0.82 -20.02 8.40
N PRO A 139 -0.26 -20.78 8.70
CA PRO A 139 -1.60 -20.24 8.73
C PRO A 139 -1.80 -19.06 9.70
N ARG A 140 -1.14 -19.08 10.86
CA ARG A 140 -1.22 -17.99 11.86
C ARG A 140 -0.55 -16.69 11.43
N LEU A 141 0.29 -16.74 10.40
CA LEU A 141 1.03 -15.60 9.86
C LEU A 141 0.28 -14.94 8.69
N HIS A 142 -0.89 -15.49 8.34
CA HIS A 142 -1.80 -14.86 7.38
C HIS A 142 -2.73 -13.89 8.10
N SER A 143 -2.98 -12.74 7.47
CA SER A 143 -3.88 -11.71 7.98
C SER A 143 -4.72 -11.13 6.85
N PRO A 144 -5.93 -10.61 7.13
CA PRO A 144 -6.75 -9.94 6.12
C PRO A 144 -6.03 -8.71 5.55
N LEU A 145 -6.08 -8.55 4.23
CA LEU A 145 -5.46 -7.42 3.51
C LEU A 145 -6.21 -6.09 3.77
N THR A 146 -7.54 -6.14 3.91
CA THR A 146 -8.39 -4.95 4.06
C THR A 146 -8.00 -4.07 5.28
N PRO A 147 -7.90 -4.60 6.52
CA PRO A 147 -7.47 -3.82 7.68
C PRO A 147 -6.05 -3.26 7.53
N LEU A 148 -5.11 -4.04 6.97
CA LEU A 148 -3.75 -3.58 6.73
C LEU A 148 -3.72 -2.35 5.79
N MET A 149 -4.40 -2.43 4.64
CA MET A 149 -4.47 -1.31 3.69
C MET A 149 -5.13 -0.08 4.32
N TRP A 150 -6.17 -0.29 5.13
CA TRP A 150 -6.83 0.78 5.85
C TRP A 150 -5.88 1.50 6.81
N GLU A 151 -5.16 0.75 7.65
CA GLU A 151 -4.21 1.31 8.60
C GLU A 151 -3.05 2.02 7.90
N LEU A 152 -2.52 1.46 6.81
CA LEU A 152 -1.48 2.10 6.00
C LEU A 152 -1.97 3.39 5.34
N ALA A 153 -3.20 3.44 4.83
CA ALA A 153 -3.75 4.67 4.28
C ALA A 153 -3.99 5.74 5.37
N MET A 154 -4.56 5.34 6.51
CA MET A 154 -4.95 6.27 7.56
C MET A 154 -3.79 6.77 8.43
N ARG A 155 -2.75 5.95 8.64
CA ARG A 155 -1.65 6.25 9.57
C ARG A 155 -0.25 6.09 8.96
N GLY A 156 -0.13 5.57 7.74
CA GLY A 156 1.17 5.38 7.08
C GLY A 156 1.81 6.68 6.58
N ALA A 157 2.96 6.56 5.91
CA ALA A 157 3.77 7.71 5.47
C ALA A 157 3.03 8.63 4.48
N ARG A 158 2.20 8.06 3.60
CA ARG A 158 1.55 8.80 2.52
C ARG A 158 0.53 9.81 3.01
N LYS A 159 0.76 11.08 2.71
CA LYS A 159 -0.13 12.21 3.05
C LYS A 159 -1.05 12.64 1.90
N GLU A 160 -0.63 12.34 0.68
CA GLU A 160 -1.29 12.80 -0.55
C GLU A 160 -2.17 11.72 -1.15
N LEU A 161 -3.04 12.12 -2.08
CA LEU A 161 -3.83 11.17 -2.86
C LEU A 161 -2.92 10.22 -3.65
N LEU A 162 -3.32 8.96 -3.73
CA LEU A 162 -2.71 8.01 -4.66
C LEU A 162 -2.82 8.56 -6.10
N PRO A 163 -1.80 8.39 -6.95
CA PRO A 163 -1.75 9.07 -8.24
C PRO A 163 -2.95 8.76 -9.15
N GLU A 164 -3.57 7.59 -8.98
CA GLU A 164 -4.73 7.14 -9.74
C GLU A 164 -5.98 7.98 -9.47
N ILE A 165 -6.12 8.46 -8.23
CA ILE A 165 -7.26 9.25 -7.77
C ILE A 165 -6.93 10.72 -7.55
N ALA A 166 -5.68 11.11 -7.79
CA ALA A 166 -5.21 12.48 -7.71
C ALA A 166 -5.75 13.35 -8.86
N GLY A 167 -5.63 14.66 -8.67
CA GLY A 167 -6.13 15.69 -9.57
C GLY A 167 -7.59 16.07 -9.31
N PRO A 168 -8.14 17.05 -10.07
CA PRO A 168 -9.50 17.52 -9.89
C PRO A 168 -10.52 16.41 -10.10
N ALA A 169 -11.31 16.12 -9.07
CA ALA A 169 -12.31 15.07 -9.08
C ALA A 169 -13.35 15.27 -7.96
N VAL A 170 -14.54 14.74 -8.19
CA VAL A 170 -15.56 14.53 -7.17
C VAL A 170 -15.58 13.07 -6.78
N TYR A 171 -15.55 12.82 -5.48
CA TYR A 171 -15.46 11.51 -4.87
C TYR A 171 -16.78 11.12 -4.22
N ARG A 172 -17.21 9.86 -4.39
CA ARG A 172 -18.41 9.31 -3.77
C ARG A 172 -18.17 7.87 -3.32
N VAL A 173 -18.80 7.44 -2.23
CA VAL A 173 -18.72 6.05 -1.77
C VAL A 173 -19.76 5.19 -2.48
N THR A 174 -19.37 3.99 -2.92
CA THR A 174 -20.30 3.02 -3.51
C THR A 174 -21.32 2.52 -2.48
N PRO A 175 -22.61 2.39 -2.83
CA PRO A 175 -23.65 2.00 -1.87
C PRO A 175 -23.42 0.62 -1.21
N GLY A 176 -22.81 -0.31 -1.93
CA GLY A 176 -22.51 -1.67 -1.45
C GLY A 176 -21.16 -1.83 -0.76
N LEU A 177 -20.47 -0.74 -0.40
CA LEU A 177 -19.20 -0.82 0.30
C LEU A 177 -19.39 -1.34 1.72
N GLU A 178 -18.99 -2.59 1.94
CA GLU A 178 -18.87 -3.19 3.26
C GLU A 178 -17.57 -2.75 3.94
N LEU A 179 -17.69 -2.12 5.10
CA LEU A 179 -16.55 -1.67 5.93
C LEU A 179 -16.47 -2.47 7.24
N GLY A 180 -17.14 -3.63 7.30
CA GLY A 180 -17.09 -4.53 8.44
C GLY A 180 -15.65 -4.94 8.76
N GLY A 181 -15.30 -4.88 10.05
CA GLY A 181 -13.94 -5.17 10.53
C GLY A 181 -12.97 -3.98 10.51
N LEU A 182 -13.41 -2.80 10.06
CA LEU A 182 -12.63 -1.56 10.13
C LEU A 182 -13.06 -0.71 11.31
N HIS A 183 -12.09 -0.05 11.95
CA HIS A 183 -12.34 0.87 13.07
C HIS A 183 -12.79 2.24 12.55
N LEU A 184 -14.07 2.33 12.17
CA LEU A 184 -14.72 3.57 11.75
C LEU A 184 -15.51 4.19 12.91
N SER A 185 -15.12 5.38 13.32
CA SER A 185 -15.82 6.12 14.38
C SER A 185 -15.78 7.62 14.16
N GLY A 186 -16.69 8.34 14.83
CA GLY A 186 -16.74 9.80 14.86
C GLY A 186 -16.77 10.43 13.46
N ALA A 187 -15.84 11.37 13.24
CA ALA A 187 -15.75 12.14 12.00
C ALA A 187 -15.56 11.26 10.74
N LEU A 188 -14.81 10.17 10.84
CA LEU A 188 -14.59 9.26 9.70
C LEU A 188 -15.89 8.59 9.27
N LEU A 189 -16.67 8.10 10.23
CA LEU A 189 -17.95 7.47 9.96
C LEU A 189 -18.93 8.48 9.35
N ALA A 190 -19.01 9.69 9.89
CA ALA A 190 -19.83 10.77 9.36
C ALA A 190 -19.44 11.15 7.92
N ALA A 191 -18.15 11.25 7.63
CA ALA A 191 -17.63 11.53 6.29
C ALA A 191 -18.01 10.43 5.29
N VAL A 192 -17.85 9.15 5.66
CA VAL A 192 -18.26 8.02 4.80
C VAL A 192 -19.77 8.06 4.54
N TYR A 193 -20.59 8.31 5.56
CA TYR A 193 -22.03 8.46 5.37
C TYR A 193 -22.37 9.61 4.44
N ARG A 194 -21.74 10.77 4.61
CA ARG A 194 -21.94 11.91 3.71
C ARG A 194 -21.59 11.54 2.27
N LEU A 195 -20.42 10.94 2.04
CA LEU A 195 -19.96 10.49 0.74
C LEU A 195 -20.84 9.40 0.11
N ARG A 196 -21.64 8.65 0.87
CA ARG A 196 -22.62 7.71 0.29
C ARG A 196 -23.80 8.45 -0.36
N HIS A 197 -24.20 9.57 0.21
CA HIS A 197 -25.34 10.36 -0.24
C HIS A 197 -24.96 11.36 -1.34
N GLU A 198 -23.87 12.10 -1.13
CA GLU A 198 -23.45 13.20 -2.00
C GLU A 198 -21.96 13.12 -2.30
N GLY A 199 -21.58 13.36 -3.55
CA GLY A 199 -20.17 13.42 -3.94
C GLY A 199 -19.52 14.74 -3.50
N SER A 200 -18.24 14.71 -3.14
CA SER A 200 -17.49 15.92 -2.75
C SER A 200 -16.06 15.90 -3.30
N ASN A 201 -15.49 17.08 -3.56
CA ASN A 201 -14.08 17.21 -3.95
C ASN A 201 -13.17 17.27 -2.71
N LEU A 202 -11.86 17.10 -2.90
CA LEU A 202 -10.90 17.08 -1.79
C LEU A 202 -10.88 18.41 -1.01
N ARG A 203 -11.04 19.55 -1.70
CA ARG A 203 -11.00 20.88 -1.08
C ARG A 203 -12.15 21.04 -0.08
N ASP A 204 -13.36 20.71 -0.48
CA ASP A 204 -14.55 20.85 0.35
C ASP A 204 -14.56 19.81 1.49
N MET A 205 -14.04 18.61 1.24
CA MET A 205 -13.83 17.60 2.29
C MET A 205 -12.87 18.06 3.39
N ALA A 206 -11.85 18.84 3.04
CA ALA A 206 -10.88 19.36 4.00
C ALA A 206 -11.51 20.33 5.02
N GLU A 207 -12.64 20.94 4.69
CA GLU A 207 -13.38 21.88 5.56
C GLU A 207 -14.39 21.16 6.48
N TRP A 208 -14.51 19.84 6.42
CA TRP A 208 -15.46 19.09 7.24
C TRP A 208 -15.02 19.03 8.70
N PRO A 209 -15.96 18.94 9.66
CA PRO A 209 -15.62 18.81 11.07
C PRO A 209 -14.68 17.62 11.34
N GLY A 210 -13.52 17.91 11.91
CA GLY A 210 -12.49 16.92 12.22
C GLY A 210 -11.63 16.49 11.04
N PHE A 211 -11.73 17.16 9.89
CA PHE A 211 -10.88 16.95 8.73
C PHE A 211 -9.92 18.10 8.52
N ASP A 212 -8.81 17.77 7.88
CA ASP A 212 -7.94 18.66 7.14
C ASP A 212 -7.68 18.00 5.77
N ARG A 213 -6.88 18.65 4.92
CA ARG A 213 -6.57 18.13 3.59
C ARG A 213 -5.88 16.76 3.63
N GLU A 214 -4.96 16.55 4.57
CA GLU A 214 -4.21 15.30 4.70
C GLU A 214 -5.16 14.17 5.11
N ARG A 215 -5.97 14.36 6.15
CA ARG A 215 -6.94 13.38 6.63
C ARG A 215 -8.00 13.05 5.58
N ALA A 216 -8.42 14.04 4.79
CA ALA A 216 -9.36 13.84 3.68
C ALA A 216 -8.72 12.96 2.59
N ALA A 217 -7.48 13.26 2.19
CA ALA A 217 -6.73 12.47 1.21
C ALA A 217 -6.51 11.02 1.70
N ARG A 218 -6.14 10.84 2.96
CA ARG A 218 -5.97 9.51 3.59
C ARG A 218 -7.26 8.69 3.57
N LEU A 219 -8.40 9.31 3.92
CA LEU A 219 -9.71 8.64 3.84
C LEU A 219 -10.02 8.21 2.39
N LEU A 220 -9.80 9.10 1.41
CA LEU A 220 -10.04 8.78 0.00
C LEU A 220 -9.15 7.64 -0.49
N ASN A 221 -7.86 7.63 -0.13
CA ASN A 221 -6.96 6.51 -0.41
C ASN A 221 -7.48 5.21 0.20
N ALA A 222 -7.88 5.25 1.48
CA ALA A 222 -8.40 4.08 2.19
C ALA A 222 -9.65 3.51 1.50
N LEU A 223 -10.59 4.37 1.11
CA LEU A 223 -11.81 3.98 0.39
C LEU A 223 -11.54 3.45 -1.02
N TYR A 224 -10.60 4.06 -1.73
CA TYR A 224 -10.18 3.61 -3.06
C TYR A 224 -9.63 2.17 -3.02
N LEU A 225 -8.78 1.87 -2.03
CA LEU A 225 -8.18 0.55 -1.86
C LEU A 225 -9.19 -0.55 -1.51
N GLN A 226 -10.37 -0.20 -1.00
CA GLN A 226 -11.46 -1.16 -0.76
C GLN A 226 -12.40 -1.33 -1.97
N ALA A 227 -12.04 -0.81 -3.15
CA ALA A 227 -12.94 -0.69 -4.31
C ALA A 227 -14.25 0.04 -3.97
N GLY A 228 -14.19 0.93 -2.98
CA GLY A 228 -15.34 1.62 -2.39
C GLY A 228 -15.57 3.03 -2.92
N LEU A 229 -14.69 3.53 -3.79
CA LEU A 229 -14.65 4.92 -4.22
C LEU A 229 -15.01 5.06 -5.70
N MET A 230 -16.03 5.86 -5.98
CA MET A 230 -16.33 6.38 -7.31
C MET A 230 -15.60 7.71 -7.49
N VAL A 231 -14.91 7.87 -8.62
CA VAL A 231 -14.14 9.07 -8.96
C VAL A 231 -14.72 9.67 -10.25
N SER A 232 -15.30 10.87 -10.14
CA SER A 232 -15.89 11.60 -11.27
C SER A 232 -15.05 12.82 -11.63
N ARG A 233 -14.45 12.80 -12.83
CA ARG A 233 -13.59 13.89 -13.35
C ARG A 233 -14.33 14.86 -14.27
N SER A 234 -15.48 14.46 -14.81
CA SER A 234 -16.32 15.29 -15.67
C SER A 234 -17.40 16.07 -14.91
N HIS A 235 -17.47 15.92 -13.59
CA HIS A 235 -18.42 16.66 -12.76
C HIS A 235 -18.14 18.17 -12.84
N PRO A 236 -19.16 19.05 -12.90
CA PRO A 236 -18.96 20.50 -12.94
C PRO A 236 -18.01 21.01 -11.85
N ASP A 237 -18.14 20.50 -10.63
CA ASP A 237 -17.26 20.89 -9.51
C ASP A 237 -15.81 20.43 -9.72
N ALA A 238 -15.57 19.26 -10.33
CA ALA A 238 -14.22 18.80 -10.69
C ALA A 238 -13.61 19.66 -11.81
N VAL A 239 -14.43 20.05 -12.78
CA VAL A 239 -14.00 20.95 -13.86
C VAL A 239 -13.66 22.33 -13.29
N SER A 240 -14.48 22.88 -12.39
CA SER A 240 -14.23 24.17 -11.76
C SER A 240 -12.88 24.23 -11.02
N GLU A 241 -12.52 23.20 -10.26
CA GLU A 241 -11.21 23.09 -9.60
C GLU A 241 -10.04 23.14 -10.59
N SER A 242 -10.18 22.51 -11.76
CA SER A 242 -9.17 22.53 -12.82
C SER A 242 -8.95 23.93 -13.40
N TRP A 243 -10.03 24.68 -13.64
CA TRP A 243 -9.98 26.02 -14.21
C TRP A 243 -9.36 27.04 -13.25
N PHE A 244 -9.71 26.97 -11.95
CA PHE A 244 -9.10 27.85 -10.94
C PHE A 244 -7.64 27.46 -10.62
N GLY A 245 -7.28 26.18 -10.71
CA GLY A 245 -5.89 25.74 -10.54
C GLY A 245 -4.94 26.20 -11.65
N GLY A 246 -5.46 26.44 -12.87
CA GLY A 246 -4.67 26.92 -14.02
C GLY A 246 -4.39 28.42 -14.03
N LEU A 247 -5.14 29.23 -13.27
CA LEU A 247 -4.99 30.68 -13.19
C LEU A 247 -4.08 31.15 -12.05
N GLY A 248 -3.54 30.22 -11.26
CA GLY A 248 -2.75 30.50 -10.05
C GLY A 248 -1.27 30.09 -10.12
N ARG A 249 -0.68 29.95 -11.32
CA ARG A 249 0.77 29.80 -11.50
C ARG A 249 1.39 31.05 -12.10
#